data_AF-R5CJL9-F1
#
_entry.id   AF-R5CJL9-F1
#
_cell.length_a   1.000
_cell.length_b   1.000
_cell.length_c   1.000
_cell.angle_alpha   90.00
_cell.angle_beta   90.00
_cell.angle_gamma   90.00
#
_symmetry.space_group_name_H-M   'P 1'
#
loop_
_entity.id
_entity.type
_entity.pdbx_description
1 polymer ?
#
loop_
_entity_poly.entity_id
_entity_poly.type
_entity_poly.pdbx_seq_one_letter_code
_entity_poly.pdbx_strand_id
1 'polypeptide(L)'
;MIRKALLGVCLVLSSLAASAQQVAVKTNALYWATATPNIGLEASVGKQHTVQLFYGLNPWKQSDGKAELRHWLVMPEYRYWFC
;
A
#
# COMPACT_ATOMS: atom_id res chain seq x y z
N MET A 1 30.80 1.71 23.05
CA MET A 1 29.51 1.27 23.64
C MET A 1 28.32 1.48 22.69
N ILE A 2 28.21 2.64 22.02
CA ILE A 2 27.12 3.00 21.08
C ILE A 2 26.91 2.00 19.92
N ARG A 3 27.99 1.47 19.31
CA ARG A 3 27.88 0.49 18.21
C ARG A 3 27.19 -0.82 18.61
N LYS A 4 27.42 -1.29 19.85
CA LYS A 4 26.79 -2.50 20.39
C LYS A 4 25.30 -2.27 20.71
N ALA A 5 24.96 -1.05 21.16
CA ALA A 5 23.58 -0.65 21.39
C ALA A 5 22.78 -0.55 20.07
N LEU A 6 23.38 0.04 19.03
CA LEU A 6 22.78 0.09 17.68
C LEU A 6 22.52 -1.30 17.10
N LEU A 7 23.50 -2.20 17.21
CA LEU A 7 23.33 -3.60 16.78
C LEU A 7 22.20 -4.30 17.55
N GLY A 8 22.08 -4.05 18.86
CA GLY A 8 20.99 -4.57 19.69
C GLY A 8 19.62 -4.06 19.26
N VAL A 9 19.49 -2.75 18.99
CA VAL A 9 18.25 -2.14 18.50
C VAL A 9 17.86 -2.69 17.11
N CYS A 10 18.82 -2.82 16.19
CA CYS A 10 18.57 -3.41 14.88
C CYS A 10 18.10 -4.87 14.98
N LEU A 11 18.68 -5.67 15.88
CA LEU A 11 18.26 -7.07 16.07
C LEU A 11 16.81 -7.17 16.59
N VAL A 12 16.44 -6.33 17.56
CA VAL A 12 15.08 -6.28 18.12
C VAL A 12 14.05 -5.80 17.08
N LEU A 13 14.41 -4.83 16.24
CA LEU A 13 13.54 -4.38 15.15
C LEU A 13 13.36 -5.46 14.07
N SER A 14 14.40 -6.24 13.78
CA SER A 14 14.34 -7.33 12.82
C SER A 14 13.50 -8.53 13.29
N SER A 15 13.47 -8.82 14.59
CA SER A 15 12.61 -9.89 15.13
C SER A 15 11.14 -9.48 15.19
N LEU A 16 10.83 -8.19 15.36
CA LEU A 16 9.47 -7.66 15.23
C LEU A 16 8.95 -7.71 13.78
N ALA A 17 9.84 -7.66 12.80
CA ALA A 17 9.50 -7.82 11.38
C ALA A 17 9.25 -9.29 10.96
N ALA A 18 9.56 -10.27 11.83
CA ALA A 18 9.40 -11.70 11.55
C ALA A 18 7.96 -12.23 11.81
N SER A 19 6.99 -11.34 12.01
CA SER A 19 5.57 -11.69 11.90
C SER A 19 5.19 -11.67 10.42
N ALA A 20 4.72 -12.79 9.87
CA ALA A 20 4.19 -12.86 8.52
C ALA A 20 3.15 -11.74 8.35
N GLN A 21 3.50 -10.70 7.60
CA GLN A 21 2.71 -9.47 7.59
C GLN A 21 1.34 -9.76 6.98
N GLN A 22 0.34 -9.97 7.85
CA GLN A 22 -1.04 -10.24 7.44
C GLN A 22 -1.69 -9.02 6.81
N VAL A 23 -1.05 -7.85 6.87
CA VAL A 23 -1.51 -6.61 6.27
C VAL A 23 -0.38 -5.96 5.48
N ALA A 24 -0.64 -5.61 4.22
CA ALA A 24 0.26 -4.88 3.35
C ALA A 24 -0.38 -3.55 2.93
N VAL A 25 0.44 -2.49 2.93
CA VAL A 25 0.05 -1.19 2.36
C VAL A 25 0.65 -1.09 0.97
N LYS A 26 -0.14 -0.66 -0.01
CA LYS A 26 0.22 -0.60 -1.43
C LYS A 26 0.03 0.81 -1.98
N THR A 27 0.83 1.16 -2.97
CA THR A 27 0.66 2.37 -3.79
C THR A 27 1.11 2.05 -5.22
N ASN A 28 0.66 2.83 -6.19
CA ASN A 28 0.89 2.63 -7.61
C ASN A 28 1.67 3.82 -8.19
N ALA A 29 2.94 3.59 -8.53
CA ALA A 29 3.85 4.59 -9.09
C ALA A 29 3.33 5.25 -10.38
N LEU A 30 2.58 4.53 -11.23
CA LEU A 30 2.00 5.10 -12.45
C LEU A 30 0.90 6.12 -12.12
N TYR A 31 0.14 5.91 -11.06
CA TYR A 31 -0.84 6.89 -10.59
C TYR A 31 -0.14 8.16 -10.06
N TRP A 32 1.04 8.03 -9.44
CA TRP A 32 1.84 9.21 -9.05
C TRP A 32 2.28 10.03 -10.26
N ALA A 33 2.54 9.41 -11.42
CA ALA A 33 2.89 10.13 -12.64
C ALA A 33 1.75 11.02 -13.17
N THR A 34 0.49 10.69 -12.86
CA THR A 34 -0.68 11.53 -13.17
C THR A 34 -1.05 12.48 -12.02
N ALA A 35 -0.13 12.67 -11.08
CA ALA A 35 -0.34 13.35 -9.81
C ALA A 35 -1.38 12.70 -8.90
N THR A 36 -1.87 11.49 -9.17
CA THR A 36 -2.96 10.83 -8.43
C THR A 36 -2.45 10.09 -7.17
N PRO A 37 -2.55 10.67 -5.95
CA PRO A 37 -2.30 9.96 -4.71
C PRO A 37 -3.29 8.83 -4.59
N ASN A 38 -2.74 7.70 -4.16
CA ASN A 38 -3.45 6.45 -4.11
C ASN A 38 -2.86 5.60 -2.99
N ILE A 39 -3.73 4.84 -2.34
CA ILE A 39 -3.39 3.98 -1.23
C ILE A 39 -4.23 2.71 -1.30
N GLY A 40 -3.56 1.58 -1.12
CA GLY A 40 -4.15 0.27 -1.00
C GLY A 40 -3.86 -0.33 0.35
N LEU A 41 -4.83 -1.03 0.90
CA LEU A 41 -4.67 -1.90 2.05
C LEU A 41 -5.04 -3.31 1.61
N GLU A 42 -4.16 -4.25 1.87
CA GLU A 42 -4.38 -5.66 1.61
C GLU A 42 -4.23 -6.41 2.92
N ALA A 43 -5.17 -7.29 3.24
CA ALA A 43 -5.11 -8.11 4.43
C ALA A 43 -5.42 -9.58 4.10
N SER A 44 -4.63 -10.48 4.68
CA SER A 44 -4.94 -11.90 4.73
C SER A 44 -5.95 -12.15 5.86
N VAL A 45 -7.17 -12.51 5.49
CA VAL A 45 -8.30 -12.71 6.42
C VAL A 45 -8.51 -14.19 6.77
N GLY A 46 -7.72 -15.09 6.19
CA GLY A 46 -7.74 -16.53 6.46
C GLY A 46 -6.60 -17.22 5.72
N LYS A 47 -6.48 -18.55 5.87
CA LYS A 47 -5.37 -19.31 5.26
C LYS A 47 -5.28 -19.16 3.73
N GLN A 48 -6.44 -19.02 3.08
CA GLN A 48 -6.57 -18.99 1.62
C GLN A 48 -7.34 -17.76 1.14
N HIS A 49 -7.51 -16.75 1.99
CA HIS A 49 -8.36 -15.61 1.71
C HIS A 49 -7.59 -14.30 1.87
N THR A 50 -7.63 -13.48 0.83
CA THR A 50 -7.05 -12.13 0.86
C THR A 50 -8.09 -11.13 0.42
N VAL A 51 -8.23 -10.05 1.18
CA VAL A 51 -9.06 -8.91 0.83
C VAL A 51 -8.13 -7.73 0.58
N GLN A 52 -8.39 -6.98 -0.48
CA GLN A 52 -7.72 -5.72 -0.76
C GLN A 52 -8.76 -4.62 -0.99
N LEU A 53 -8.47 -3.43 -0.48
CA LEU A 53 -9.18 -2.22 -0.81
C LEU A 53 -8.18 -1.19 -1.31
N PHE A 54 -8.39 -0.70 -2.52
CA PHE A 54 -7.57 0.36 -3.11
C PHE A 54 -8.41 1.61 -3.35
N TYR A 55 -7.82 2.76 -3.04
CA TYR A 55 -8.43 4.08 -3.24
C TYR A 55 -7.46 5.01 -3.94
N GLY A 56 -7.93 5.73 -4.95
CA GLY A 56 -7.19 6.78 -5.64
C GLY A 56 -8.06 8.02 -5.83
N LEU A 57 -7.45 9.20 -5.69
CA LEU A 57 -8.15 10.48 -5.87
C LEU A 57 -7.29 11.46 -6.65
N ASN A 58 -7.83 11.99 -7.74
CA ASN A 58 -7.27 13.09 -8.50
C ASN A 58 -8.25 14.28 -8.51
N PRO A 59 -8.02 15.34 -7.70
CA PRO A 59 -8.86 16.53 -7.69
C PRO A 59 -8.37 17.66 -8.61
N TRP A 60 -7.20 17.51 -9.26
CA TRP A 60 -6.58 18.59 -10.03
C TRP A 60 -7.29 18.81 -11.38
N LYS A 61 -7.35 20.07 -11.82
CA LYS A 61 -7.52 20.37 -13.25
C LYS A 61 -6.12 20.37 -13.86
N GLN A 62 -5.90 19.59 -14.91
CA GLN A 62 -4.67 19.74 -15.68
C GLN A 62 -4.76 21.01 -16.53
N SER A 63 -3.58 21.56 -16.87
CA SER A 63 -3.46 22.92 -17.36
C SER A 63 -4.35 23.19 -18.58
N ASP A 64 -4.83 24.42 -18.68
CA ASP A 64 -5.54 24.97 -19.83
C ASP A 64 -6.98 24.46 -20.03
N GLY A 65 -7.55 23.71 -19.06
CA GLY A 65 -8.97 23.30 -19.08
C GLY A 65 -9.34 22.29 -20.16
N LYS A 66 -8.36 21.81 -20.93
CA LYS A 66 -8.53 20.87 -22.05
C LYS A 66 -8.60 19.40 -21.60
N ALA A 67 -8.04 19.09 -20.44
CA ALA A 67 -8.06 17.75 -19.86
C ALA A 67 -8.46 17.84 -18.37
N GLU A 68 -9.62 17.30 -18.04
CA GLU A 68 -10.03 17.08 -16.65
C GLU A 68 -9.80 15.60 -16.30
N LEU A 69 -8.58 15.23 -15.89
CA LEU A 69 -8.31 13.90 -15.30
C LEU A 69 -8.78 13.83 -13.84
N ARG A 70 -9.89 14.50 -13.53
CA ARG A 70 -10.52 14.49 -12.22
C ARG A 70 -11.27 13.19 -12.06
N HIS A 71 -10.81 12.37 -11.14
CA HIS A 71 -11.44 11.09 -10.90
C HIS A 71 -11.20 10.65 -9.47
N TRP A 72 -12.07 9.76 -9.02
CA TRP A 72 -11.83 8.95 -7.85
C TRP A 72 -12.10 7.51 -8.24
N LEU A 73 -11.40 6.59 -7.59
CA LEU A 73 -11.55 5.17 -7.83
C LEU A 73 -11.53 4.46 -6.49
N VAL A 74 -12.49 3.56 -6.30
CA VAL A 74 -12.48 2.55 -5.25
C VAL A 74 -12.44 1.19 -5.94
N MET A 75 -11.47 0.37 -5.58
CA MET A 75 -11.33 -0.99 -6.10
C MET A 75 -11.29 -1.97 -4.93
N PRO A 76 -12.43 -2.58 -4.58
CA PRO A 76 -12.45 -3.71 -3.67
C PRO A 76 -12.08 -4.97 -4.44
N GLU A 77 -11.20 -5.79 -3.85
CA GLU A 77 -10.76 -7.04 -4.44
C GLU A 77 -10.76 -8.13 -3.39
N TYR A 78 -11.25 -9.30 -3.78
CA TYR A 78 -11.21 -10.50 -2.96
C TYR A 78 -10.53 -11.60 -3.76
N ARG A 79 -9.54 -12.26 -3.14
CA ARG A 79 -8.82 -13.39 -3.72
C ARG A 79 -8.98 -14.61 -2.84
N TYR A 80 -9.29 -15.72 -3.49
CA TYR A 80 -9.22 -17.05 -2.92
C TYR A 80 -8.05 -17.82 -3.54
N TRP A 81 -7.25 -18.47 -2.71
CA TRP A 81 -6.09 -19.26 -3.12
C TRP A 81 -6.43 -20.75 -2.98
N PHE A 82 -6.31 -21.51 -4.07
CA PHE A 82 -6.69 -22.94 -4.07
C PHE A 82 -5.68 -23.87 -3.37
N CYS A 83 -4.52 -23.35 -2.96
CA CYS A 83 -3.47 -24.08 -2.24
C CYS A 83 -3.11 -23.34 -0.95
#